data_AF-A0A376ZWS0-F1
#
_entry.id   AF-A0A376ZWS0-F1
#
_cell.length_a   1.000
_cell.length_b   1.000
_cell.length_c   1.000
_cell.angle_alpha   90.00
_cell.angle_beta   90.00
_cell.angle_gamma   90.00
#
_symmetry.space_group_name_H-M   'P 1'
#
loop_
_entity.id
_entity.type
_entity.pdbx_description
1 polymer ?
#
loop_
_entity_poly.entity_id
_entity_poly.type
_entity_poly.pdbx_seq_one_letter_code
_entity_poly.pdbx_strand_id
1 'polypeptide(L)'
;MVDVLLCYLAKGAEYVRLDAVGFMWKEPGKSCIHLEKTHLIIKLLRSIIDNVAPGTVIITETNVPHKDNIAYFGAGDDEAHMVYQFSLPPLVLHAVQKQNVEALCAWAQNLTLPSSNTTWFNFLASHDGIGLNPLRGLLPESEILELVEALQQEGALVNWKNNPDGTRSPYEINVTYMDALSRRESSDEERCARFILAHAILLSFPGVPAIYIQSILGSRNDYAGVEKLGYNRAINRKKYHSKEITRELNDEATLRHAVYHELSRLITLRRSHNEFHPDNNFTIDTINSSVMRIQRSNADGNCLTGLFNVSKNIQHVNITNLHGRDLISEVDILGNEITLRPWQVMWIK
;
A
#
# COMPACT_ATOMS: atom_id res chain seq x y z
N MET A 1 26.29 -1.92 -15.70
CA MET A 1 24.87 -1.99 -15.28
C MET A 1 24.05 -2.84 -16.25
N VAL A 2 24.13 -2.57 -17.57
CA VAL A 2 23.44 -3.40 -18.58
C VAL A 2 23.82 -4.88 -18.49
N ASP A 3 25.11 -5.22 -18.36
CA ASP A 3 25.53 -6.63 -18.23
C ASP A 3 24.92 -7.33 -17.00
N VAL A 4 24.76 -6.60 -15.90
CA VAL A 4 24.13 -7.12 -14.67
C VAL A 4 22.64 -7.35 -14.92
N LEU A 5 21.96 -6.40 -15.57
CA LEU A 5 20.57 -6.57 -15.97
C LEU A 5 20.40 -7.80 -16.86
N LEU A 6 21.18 -7.90 -17.94
CA LEU A 6 21.13 -9.04 -18.87
C LEU A 6 21.40 -10.37 -18.16
N CYS A 7 22.32 -10.40 -17.20
CA CYS A 7 22.58 -11.58 -16.37
C CYS A 7 21.35 -12.01 -15.56
N TYR A 8 20.62 -11.08 -14.94
CA TYR A 8 19.38 -11.41 -14.22
C TYR A 8 18.25 -11.83 -15.17
N LEU A 9 18.11 -11.17 -16.33
CA LEU A 9 17.12 -11.56 -17.34
C LEU A 9 17.40 -12.97 -17.87
N ALA A 10 18.64 -13.31 -18.17
CA ALA A 10 19.05 -14.65 -18.59
C ALA A 10 18.79 -15.72 -17.52
N LYS A 11 18.67 -15.34 -16.25
CA LYS A 11 18.29 -16.23 -15.13
C LYS A 11 16.78 -16.30 -14.89
N GLY A 12 15.96 -15.64 -15.71
CA GLY A 12 14.50 -15.68 -15.62
C GLY A 12 13.88 -14.61 -14.72
N ALA A 13 14.53 -13.46 -14.53
CA ALA A 13 13.91 -12.35 -13.81
C ALA A 13 12.71 -11.76 -14.58
N GLU A 14 11.51 -11.92 -14.02
CA GLU A 14 10.26 -11.38 -14.59
C GLU A 14 9.95 -9.95 -14.10
N TYR A 15 10.49 -9.56 -12.94
CA TYR A 15 10.31 -8.23 -12.36
C TYR A 15 11.66 -7.64 -11.96
N VAL A 16 11.95 -6.43 -12.42
CA VAL A 16 13.17 -5.69 -12.11
C VAL A 16 12.80 -4.40 -11.39
N ARG A 17 13.05 -4.36 -10.08
CA ARG A 17 12.90 -3.16 -9.27
C ARG A 17 14.15 -2.27 -9.39
N LEU A 18 13.98 -1.05 -9.86
CA LEU A 18 15.01 -0.02 -9.91
C LEU A 18 15.06 0.71 -8.55
N ASP A 19 15.99 0.30 -7.71
CA ASP A 19 16.23 0.88 -6.39
C ASP A 19 16.81 2.28 -6.48
N ALA A 20 16.30 3.21 -5.65
CA ALA A 20 16.79 4.59 -5.56
C ALA A 20 16.94 5.29 -6.92
N VAL A 21 16.07 4.95 -7.89
CA VAL A 21 16.24 5.30 -9.30
C VAL A 21 16.37 6.80 -9.52
N GLY A 22 15.66 7.61 -8.72
CA GLY A 22 15.69 9.06 -8.84
C GLY A 22 17.05 9.70 -8.62
N PHE A 23 17.99 8.99 -7.99
CA PHE A 23 19.33 9.47 -7.68
C PHE A 23 20.39 9.04 -8.69
N MET A 24 20.04 8.41 -9.82
CA MET A 24 21.02 7.84 -10.75
C MET A 24 21.97 8.85 -11.41
N TRP A 25 21.58 10.12 -11.56
CA TRP A 25 22.41 11.14 -12.19
C TRP A 25 22.77 12.28 -11.25
N LYS A 26 24.02 12.77 -11.34
CA LYS A 26 24.55 13.87 -10.53
C LYS A 26 25.07 14.98 -11.44
N GLU A 27 24.71 16.22 -11.13
CA GLU A 27 25.18 17.39 -11.86
C GLU A 27 25.45 18.53 -10.86
N PRO A 28 26.68 19.09 -10.83
CA PRO A 28 27.01 20.19 -9.92
C PRO A 28 26.03 21.36 -10.05
N GLY A 29 25.60 21.91 -8.90
CA GLY A 29 24.66 23.02 -8.86
C GLY A 29 23.18 22.64 -9.08
N LYS A 30 22.85 21.35 -9.27
CA LYS A 30 21.46 20.86 -9.38
C LYS A 30 21.06 20.00 -8.19
N SER A 31 19.76 19.71 -8.09
CA SER A 31 19.14 18.88 -7.05
C SER A 31 19.68 17.45 -6.99
N CYS A 32 20.29 16.95 -8.08
CA CYS A 32 20.83 15.59 -8.19
C CYS A 32 19.79 14.48 -7.94
N ILE A 33 18.52 14.79 -8.20
CA ILE A 33 17.36 13.91 -8.13
C ILE A 33 16.38 14.27 -9.27
N HIS A 34 15.73 13.27 -9.87
CA HIS A 34 14.76 13.43 -10.99
C HIS A 34 15.33 14.11 -12.25
N LEU A 35 16.65 14.13 -12.42
CA LEU A 35 17.24 14.77 -13.60
C LEU A 35 16.84 14.00 -14.87
N GLU A 36 16.63 14.72 -15.97
CA GLU A 36 16.30 14.16 -17.29
C GLU A 36 17.18 12.96 -17.69
N LYS A 37 18.46 12.97 -17.29
CA LYS A 37 19.43 11.93 -17.62
C LYS A 37 19.09 10.62 -16.89
N THR A 38 18.50 10.69 -15.69
CA THR A 38 17.92 9.53 -15.01
C THR A 38 16.83 8.89 -15.87
N HIS A 39 15.87 9.68 -16.35
CA HIS A 39 14.77 9.21 -17.21
C HIS A 39 15.31 8.56 -18.49
N LEU A 40 16.27 9.20 -19.17
CA LEU A 40 16.89 8.63 -20.38
C LEU A 40 17.55 7.26 -20.14
N ILE A 41 18.18 7.06 -18.97
CA ILE A 41 18.75 5.75 -18.64
C ILE A 41 17.64 4.72 -18.44
N ILE A 42 16.53 5.07 -17.78
CA ILE A 42 15.39 4.16 -17.60
C ILE A 42 14.79 3.78 -18.96
N LYS A 43 14.63 4.74 -19.88
CA LYS A 43 14.18 4.47 -21.26
C LYS A 43 15.09 3.50 -22.00
N LEU A 44 16.41 3.67 -21.85
CA LEU A 44 17.38 2.73 -22.41
C LEU A 44 17.21 1.33 -21.82
N LEU A 45 17.07 1.20 -20.49
CA LEU A 45 16.86 -0.09 -19.84
C LEU A 45 15.54 -0.75 -20.27
N ARG A 46 14.47 0.04 -20.40
CA ARG A 46 13.16 -0.39 -20.91
C ARG A 46 13.28 -0.94 -22.33
N SER A 47 13.90 -0.18 -23.23
CA SER A 47 14.11 -0.61 -24.62
C SER A 47 14.95 -1.90 -24.71
N ILE A 48 15.99 -2.05 -23.87
CA ILE A 48 16.76 -3.30 -23.81
C ILE A 48 15.87 -4.46 -23.38
N ILE A 49 15.14 -4.31 -22.28
CA ILE A 49 14.24 -5.35 -21.74
C ILE A 49 13.20 -5.77 -22.78
N ASP A 50 12.51 -4.82 -23.41
CA ASP A 50 11.46 -5.10 -24.39
C ASP A 50 11.98 -5.88 -25.61
N ASN A 51 13.27 -5.77 -25.94
CA ASN A 51 13.89 -6.52 -27.04
C ASN A 51 14.43 -7.88 -26.61
N VAL A 52 15.06 -7.98 -25.43
CA VAL A 52 15.80 -9.20 -25.03
C VAL A 52 14.99 -10.14 -24.13
N ALA A 53 14.02 -9.62 -23.40
CA ALA A 53 13.15 -10.36 -22.50
C ALA A 53 11.73 -9.74 -22.48
N PRO A 54 10.98 -9.83 -23.59
CA PRO A 54 9.62 -9.32 -23.65
C PRO A 54 8.74 -9.91 -22.54
N GLY A 55 7.98 -9.06 -21.86
CA GLY A 55 7.13 -9.44 -20.71
C GLY A 55 7.78 -9.21 -19.34
N THR A 56 9.08 -8.91 -19.26
CA THR A 56 9.70 -8.49 -17.99
C THR A 56 9.24 -7.07 -17.61
N VAL A 57 8.80 -6.92 -16.37
CA VAL A 57 8.26 -5.67 -15.81
C VAL A 57 9.34 -4.87 -15.10
N ILE A 58 9.42 -3.57 -15.39
CA ILE A 58 10.24 -2.61 -14.65
C ILE A 58 9.39 -1.92 -13.60
N ILE A 59 9.86 -1.93 -12.35
CA ILE A 59 9.22 -1.22 -11.23
C ILE A 59 10.16 -0.13 -10.72
N THR A 60 9.76 1.14 -10.75
CA THR A 60 10.57 2.23 -10.19
C THR A 60 10.20 2.51 -8.75
N GLU A 61 11.23 2.68 -7.91
CA GLU A 61 11.07 3.06 -6.52
C GLU A 61 11.53 4.49 -6.28
N THR A 62 10.59 5.39 -6.01
CA THR A 62 10.86 6.77 -5.59
C THR A 62 9.92 7.24 -4.49
N ASN A 63 10.42 7.31 -3.26
CA ASN A 63 9.69 7.79 -2.09
C ASN A 63 9.61 9.34 -2.03
N VAL A 64 8.87 9.91 -2.98
CA VAL A 64 8.75 11.37 -3.23
C VAL A 64 7.27 11.77 -3.36
N PRO A 65 6.93 13.08 -3.42
CA PRO A 65 5.56 13.51 -3.66
C PRO A 65 4.98 12.87 -4.93
N HIS A 66 3.66 12.64 -4.94
CA HIS A 66 3.00 11.83 -5.96
C HIS A 66 3.36 12.27 -7.40
N LYS A 67 3.33 13.57 -7.70
CA LYS A 67 3.63 14.12 -9.03
C LYS A 67 5.02 13.71 -9.55
N ASP A 68 6.03 13.70 -8.68
CA ASP A 68 7.40 13.35 -9.06
C ASP A 68 7.58 11.84 -9.23
N ASN A 69 6.79 11.05 -8.49
CA ASN A 69 6.81 9.59 -8.57
C ASN A 69 6.16 9.07 -9.86
N ILE A 70 5.04 9.66 -10.28
CA ILE A 70 4.32 9.22 -11.50
C ILE A 70 5.05 9.60 -12.80
N ALA A 71 5.99 10.55 -12.74
CA ALA A 71 6.79 10.95 -13.88
C ALA A 71 7.65 9.80 -14.45
N TYR A 72 7.92 8.76 -13.66
CA TYR A 72 8.68 7.58 -14.07
C TYR A 72 7.91 6.60 -14.96
N PHE A 73 6.62 6.85 -15.23
CA PHE A 73 5.94 6.18 -16.33
C PHE A 73 6.36 6.71 -17.71
N GLY A 74 7.04 7.86 -17.78
CA GLY A 74 7.44 8.49 -19.03
C GLY A 74 6.23 8.88 -19.88
N ALA A 75 6.26 8.54 -21.17
CA ALA A 75 5.13 8.72 -22.10
C ALA A 75 4.03 7.65 -21.92
N GLY A 76 4.21 6.72 -20.98
CA GLY A 76 3.28 5.63 -20.70
C GLY A 76 3.66 4.31 -21.37
N ASP A 77 4.72 4.25 -22.17
CA ASP A 77 5.17 3.02 -22.82
C ASP A 77 6.70 2.92 -22.94
N ASP A 78 7.46 3.93 -22.50
CA ASP A 78 8.89 4.04 -22.74
C ASP A 78 9.77 4.02 -21.48
N GLU A 79 9.20 4.11 -20.27
CA GLU A 79 9.94 3.99 -19.00
C GLU A 79 9.45 2.80 -18.15
N ALA A 80 9.02 3.04 -16.90
CA ALA A 80 8.61 2.01 -15.99
C ALA A 80 7.25 1.43 -16.41
N HIS A 81 7.10 0.12 -16.23
CA HIS A 81 5.80 -0.52 -16.36
C HIS A 81 4.94 -0.27 -15.11
N MET A 82 5.60 -0.22 -13.95
CA MET A 82 4.97 0.04 -12.66
C MET A 82 5.75 1.05 -11.85
N VAL A 83 5.04 1.87 -11.08
CA VAL A 83 5.64 2.71 -10.05
C VAL A 83 5.01 2.41 -8.69
N TYR A 84 5.81 2.49 -7.64
CA TYR A 84 5.32 2.30 -6.27
C TYR A 84 4.33 3.38 -5.86
N GLN A 85 3.22 3.00 -5.22
CA GLN A 85 2.22 3.95 -4.71
C GLN A 85 2.56 4.43 -3.29
N PHE A 86 3.63 5.21 -3.14
CA PHE A 86 4.16 5.61 -1.83
C PHE A 86 3.22 6.46 -0.95
N SER A 87 2.23 7.15 -1.54
CA SER A 87 1.20 7.87 -0.78
C SER A 87 0.15 6.93 -0.16
N LEU A 88 -0.04 5.71 -0.69
CA LEU A 88 -1.07 4.79 -0.22
C LEU A 88 -0.84 4.29 1.22
N PRO A 89 0.35 3.76 1.61
CA PRO A 89 0.57 3.29 2.98
C PRO A 89 0.25 4.31 4.08
N PRO A 90 0.78 5.56 4.02
CA PRO A 90 0.54 6.52 5.08
C PRO A 90 -0.87 7.12 5.03
N LEU A 91 -1.53 7.21 3.87
CA LEU A 91 -2.92 7.68 3.78
C LEU A 91 -3.92 6.66 4.33
N VAL A 92 -3.73 5.36 4.05
CA VAL A 92 -4.56 4.30 4.66
C VAL A 92 -4.37 4.26 6.17
N LEU A 93 -3.11 4.42 6.62
CA LEU A 93 -2.79 4.51 8.04
C LEU A 93 -3.47 5.72 8.70
N HIS A 94 -3.35 6.91 8.10
CA HIS A 94 -4.02 8.12 8.58
C HIS A 94 -5.54 7.92 8.63
N ALA A 95 -6.14 7.36 7.59
CA ALA A 95 -7.58 7.14 7.52
C ALA A 95 -8.09 6.21 8.64
N VAL A 96 -7.37 5.11 8.92
CA VAL A 96 -7.72 4.18 9.99
C VAL A 96 -7.46 4.77 11.39
N GLN A 97 -6.44 5.61 11.55
CA GLN A 97 -6.15 6.25 12.85
C GLN A 97 -7.09 7.40 13.18
N LYS A 98 -7.40 8.25 12.19
CA LYS A 98 -8.34 9.36 12.33
C LYS A 98 -9.81 8.93 12.17
N GLN A 99 -10.05 7.71 11.68
CA GLN A 99 -11.38 7.22 11.31
C GLN A 99 -12.08 8.12 10.28
N ASN A 100 -11.27 8.69 9.38
CA ASN A 100 -11.69 9.61 8.34
C ASN A 100 -11.05 9.26 6.99
N VAL A 101 -11.86 8.96 5.95
CA VAL A 101 -11.41 8.58 4.61
C VAL A 101 -11.22 9.75 3.63
N GLU A 102 -11.60 10.97 3.99
CA GLU A 102 -11.67 12.12 3.06
C GLU A 102 -10.33 12.39 2.37
N ALA A 103 -9.23 12.43 3.12
CA ALA A 103 -7.91 12.66 2.53
C ALA A 103 -7.46 11.52 1.60
N LEU A 104 -7.72 10.26 1.98
CA LEU A 104 -7.42 9.10 1.16
C LEU A 104 -8.23 9.13 -0.14
N CYS A 105 -9.53 9.35 -0.07
CA CYS A 105 -10.41 9.40 -1.23
C CYS A 105 -10.10 10.60 -2.15
N ALA A 106 -9.87 11.79 -1.57
CA ALA A 106 -9.52 12.98 -2.35
C ALA A 106 -8.22 12.77 -3.14
N TRP A 107 -7.20 12.16 -2.54
CA TRP A 107 -6.00 11.77 -3.28
C TRP A 107 -6.30 10.70 -4.33
N ALA A 108 -7.06 9.68 -3.98
CA ALA A 108 -7.34 8.54 -4.86
C ALA A 108 -8.16 8.90 -6.12
N GLN A 109 -9.02 9.92 -6.03
CA GLN A 109 -9.80 10.45 -7.16
C GLN A 109 -8.94 11.08 -8.26
N ASN A 110 -7.72 11.51 -7.91
CA ASN A 110 -6.79 12.13 -8.86
C ASN A 110 -5.87 11.10 -9.55
N LEU A 111 -6.02 9.81 -9.24
CA LEU A 111 -5.18 8.78 -9.83
C LEU A 111 -5.53 8.56 -11.29
N THR A 112 -4.53 8.79 -12.14
CA THR A 112 -4.61 8.57 -13.58
C THR A 112 -3.35 7.87 -14.05
N LEU A 113 -3.52 6.96 -15.01
CA LEU A 113 -2.41 6.29 -15.68
C LEU A 113 -2.21 6.93 -17.05
N PRO A 114 -0.96 7.13 -17.51
CA PRO A 114 -0.71 7.70 -18.83
C PRO A 114 -1.10 6.75 -19.97
N SER A 115 -1.14 5.44 -19.73
CA SER A 115 -1.56 4.44 -20.72
C SER A 115 -2.03 3.14 -20.06
N SER A 116 -2.65 2.26 -20.85
CA SER A 116 -2.99 0.88 -20.45
C SER A 116 -1.77 -0.06 -20.33
N ASN A 117 -0.58 0.37 -20.74
CA ASN A 117 0.67 -0.41 -20.59
C ASN A 117 1.36 -0.17 -19.25
N THR A 118 0.76 0.66 -18.39
CA THR A 118 1.29 1.03 -17.09
C THR A 118 0.30 0.70 -16.00
N THR A 119 0.79 0.38 -14.80
CA THR A 119 -0.09 0.19 -13.65
C THR A 119 0.61 0.50 -12.33
N TRP A 120 -0.17 0.69 -11.27
CA TRP A 120 0.38 0.98 -9.95
C TRP A 120 0.91 -0.28 -9.27
N PHE A 121 2.04 -0.16 -8.57
CA PHE A 121 2.51 -1.15 -7.61
C PHE A 121 2.10 -0.70 -6.21
N ASN A 122 0.97 -1.23 -5.74
CA ASN A 122 0.35 -0.84 -4.48
C ASN A 122 0.91 -1.67 -3.32
N PHE A 123 1.13 -1.05 -2.17
CA PHE A 123 1.61 -1.72 -0.97
C PHE A 123 1.18 -0.92 0.27
N LEU A 124 1.27 -1.55 1.44
CA LEU A 124 1.07 -0.88 2.74
C LEU A 124 2.28 -0.98 3.66
N ALA A 125 3.16 -1.94 3.43
CA ALA A 125 4.37 -2.13 4.22
C ALA A 125 5.51 -2.58 3.32
N SER A 126 6.73 -2.27 3.73
CA SER A 126 7.92 -2.73 3.03
C SER A 126 9.03 -3.06 4.03
N HIS A 127 10.21 -3.36 3.52
CA HIS A 127 11.40 -3.51 4.35
C HIS A 127 11.84 -2.17 4.96
N ASP A 128 11.49 -1.04 4.36
CA ASP A 128 11.70 0.28 4.92
C ASP A 128 10.55 0.72 5.82
N GLY A 129 10.72 1.85 6.49
CA GLY A 129 9.63 2.44 7.27
C GLY A 129 8.57 3.08 6.38
N ILE A 130 7.48 3.52 7.01
CA ILE A 130 6.44 4.30 6.34
C ILE A 130 7.00 5.71 6.09
N GLY A 131 7.20 6.04 4.81
CA GLY A 131 7.68 7.35 4.38
C GLY A 131 6.63 8.44 4.62
N LEU A 132 7.09 9.60 5.09
CA LEU A 132 6.22 10.75 5.37
C LEU A 132 6.25 11.81 4.26
N ASN A 133 7.31 11.81 3.45
CA ASN A 133 7.41 12.74 2.32
C ASN A 133 6.24 12.65 1.32
N PRO A 134 5.69 11.46 1.01
CA PRO A 134 4.53 11.33 0.12
C PRO A 134 3.23 11.93 0.66
N LEU A 135 3.13 12.24 1.96
CA LEU A 135 1.99 12.92 2.57
C LEU A 135 2.06 14.45 2.40
N ARG A 136 3.26 15.01 2.20
CA ARG A 136 3.43 16.46 2.13
C ARG A 136 2.80 16.99 0.85
N GLY A 137 1.90 17.95 1.01
CA GLY A 137 1.04 18.46 -0.06
C GLY A 137 -0.30 17.74 -0.19
N LEU A 138 -0.51 16.62 0.52
CA LEU A 138 -1.80 15.94 0.64
C LEU A 138 -2.48 16.19 1.99
N LEU A 139 -1.67 16.32 3.04
CA LEU A 139 -2.12 16.63 4.40
C LEU A 139 -1.41 17.88 4.95
N PRO A 140 -2.05 18.62 5.87
CA PRO A 140 -1.37 19.65 6.65
C PRO A 140 -0.20 19.05 7.45
N GLU A 141 0.94 19.75 7.54
CA GLU A 141 2.10 19.25 8.30
C GLU A 141 1.75 19.02 9.78
N SER A 142 0.83 19.81 10.36
CA SER A 142 0.34 19.59 11.73
C SER A 142 -0.29 18.21 11.91
N GLU A 143 -1.10 17.75 10.95
CA GLU A 143 -1.73 16.42 11.01
C GLU A 143 -0.70 15.30 10.84
N ILE A 144 0.33 15.51 10.01
CA ILE A 144 1.44 14.57 9.86
C ILE A 144 2.17 14.43 11.20
N LEU A 145 2.47 15.55 11.86
CA LEU A 145 3.16 15.55 13.15
C LEU A 145 2.32 14.91 14.27
N GLU A 146 1.01 15.16 14.31
CA GLU A 146 0.09 14.49 15.25
C GLU A 146 0.08 12.97 15.06
N LEU A 147 0.06 12.49 13.80
CA LEU A 147 0.12 11.07 13.49
C LEU A 147 1.45 10.46 13.96
N VAL A 148 2.57 11.15 13.70
CA VAL A 148 3.90 10.73 14.14
C VAL A 148 3.96 10.62 15.66
N GLU A 149 3.50 11.64 16.38
CA GLU A 149 3.51 11.67 17.84
C GLU A 149 2.66 10.54 18.42
N ALA A 150 1.44 10.35 17.91
CA ALA A 150 0.55 9.27 18.34
C ALA A 150 1.20 7.89 18.15
N LEU A 151 1.83 7.64 17.00
CA LEU A 151 2.49 6.36 16.73
C LEU A 151 3.75 6.16 17.60
N GLN A 152 4.48 7.23 17.91
CA GLN A 152 5.61 7.16 18.85
C GLN A 152 5.15 6.78 20.26
N GLN A 153 4.02 7.33 20.72
CA GLN A 153 3.43 6.98 22.03
C GLN A 153 3.06 5.49 22.10
N GLU A 154 2.64 4.90 20.97
CA GLU A 154 2.35 3.46 20.86
C GLU A 154 3.61 2.59 20.67
N GLY A 155 4.78 3.20 20.50
CA GLY A 155 6.08 2.55 20.44
C GLY A 155 6.69 2.40 19.04
N ALA A 156 6.24 3.19 18.06
CA ALA A 156 6.95 3.34 16.80
C ALA A 156 8.26 4.13 16.97
N LEU A 157 9.25 3.84 16.13
CA LEU A 157 10.54 4.54 16.12
C LEU A 157 10.61 5.48 14.92
N VAL A 158 11.07 6.72 15.10
CA VAL A 158 11.02 7.73 14.04
C VAL A 158 12.41 8.18 13.65
N ASN A 159 12.67 8.22 12.34
CA ASN A 159 13.87 8.82 11.80
C ASN A 159 13.61 10.29 11.44
N TRP A 160 14.54 11.14 11.87
CA TRP A 160 14.46 12.59 11.74
C TRP A 160 15.55 13.11 10.82
N LYS A 161 15.22 14.14 10.05
CA LYS A 161 16.16 14.90 9.23
C LYS A 161 16.38 16.27 9.86
N ASN A 162 17.63 16.72 9.90
CA ASN A 162 17.96 18.10 10.25
C ASN A 162 17.75 18.99 9.02
N ASN A 163 17.03 20.08 9.21
CA ASN A 163 16.79 21.09 8.19
C ASN A 163 17.87 22.17 8.23
N PRO A 164 18.11 22.90 7.11
CA PRO A 164 19.11 23.97 7.07
C PRO A 164 18.84 25.12 8.07
N ASP A 165 17.58 25.32 8.46
CA ASP A 165 17.13 26.32 9.43
C ASP A 165 17.32 25.89 10.90
N GLY A 166 17.91 24.71 11.14
CA GLY A 166 18.13 24.14 12.47
C GLY A 166 16.95 23.37 13.06
N THR A 167 15.79 23.36 12.39
CA THR A 167 14.64 22.54 12.78
C THR A 167 14.86 21.06 12.41
N ARG A 168 13.97 20.18 12.89
CA ARG A 168 13.93 18.77 12.48
C ARG A 168 12.57 18.42 11.94
N SER A 169 12.56 17.59 10.90
CA SER A 169 11.34 17.02 10.35
C SER A 169 11.40 15.49 10.37
N PRO A 170 10.33 14.79 10.75
CA PRO A 170 10.29 13.35 10.63
C PRO A 170 10.18 13.00 9.14
N TYR A 171 10.87 11.96 8.71
CA TYR A 171 10.81 11.51 7.32
C TYR A 171 10.38 10.04 7.18
N GLU A 172 10.50 9.23 8.23
CA GLU A 172 10.19 7.82 8.20
C GLU A 172 9.74 7.31 9.57
N ILE A 173 8.62 6.58 9.62
CA ILE A 173 8.12 5.87 10.80
C ILE A 173 8.45 4.38 10.67
N ASN A 174 9.17 3.84 11.64
CA ASN A 174 9.57 2.43 11.72
C ASN A 174 8.68 1.71 12.71
N VAL A 175 7.81 0.86 12.17
CA VAL A 175 6.79 0.10 12.90
C VAL A 175 6.29 -1.03 11.98
N THR A 176 5.81 -2.13 12.53
CA THR A 176 5.03 -3.10 11.74
C THR A 176 3.68 -2.48 11.39
N TYR A 177 3.12 -2.79 10.21
CA TYR A 177 1.83 -2.19 9.83
C TYR A 177 0.68 -2.60 10.77
N MET A 178 0.76 -3.81 11.35
CA MET A 178 -0.16 -4.27 12.40
C MET A 178 -0.17 -3.34 13.62
N ASP A 179 1.01 -3.04 14.17
CA ASP A 179 1.12 -2.13 15.31
C ASP A 179 0.92 -0.67 14.93
N ALA A 180 1.16 -0.29 13.67
CA ALA A 180 0.85 1.04 13.18
C ALA A 180 -0.66 1.30 13.17
N LEU A 181 -1.48 0.29 12.85
CA LEU A 181 -2.93 0.42 12.73
C LEU A 181 -3.67 0.30 14.05
N SER A 182 -3.03 -0.10 15.15
CA SER A 182 -3.73 -0.43 16.40
C SER A 182 -3.02 0.12 17.62
N ARG A 183 -3.78 0.45 18.67
CA ARG A 183 -3.19 0.85 19.95
C ARG A 183 -2.59 -0.35 20.65
N ARG A 184 -1.65 -0.15 21.57
CA ARG A 184 -1.05 -1.23 22.37
C ARG A 184 -2.10 -2.04 23.14
N GLU A 185 -3.14 -1.38 23.63
CA GLU A 185 -4.23 -1.98 24.40
C GLU A 185 -5.34 -2.63 23.57
N SER A 186 -5.35 -2.47 22.23
CA SER A 186 -6.36 -3.09 21.37
C SER A 186 -6.31 -4.61 21.49
N SER A 187 -7.51 -5.23 21.54
CA SER A 187 -7.65 -6.69 21.51
C SER A 187 -7.18 -7.27 20.18
N ASP A 188 -6.91 -8.58 20.15
CA ASP A 188 -6.50 -9.25 18.93
C ASP A 188 -7.61 -9.23 17.86
N GLU A 189 -8.88 -9.26 18.25
CA GLU A 189 -10.01 -9.12 17.33
C GLU A 189 -10.03 -7.74 16.67
N GLU A 190 -9.85 -6.66 17.45
CA GLU A 190 -9.80 -5.31 16.90
C GLU A 190 -8.59 -5.12 15.98
N ARG A 191 -7.42 -5.65 16.39
CA ARG A 191 -6.19 -5.63 15.58
C ARG A 191 -6.41 -6.32 14.24
N CYS A 192 -6.94 -7.54 14.28
CA CYS A 192 -7.25 -8.31 13.09
C CYS A 192 -8.22 -7.53 12.19
N ALA A 193 -9.32 -7.00 12.74
CA ALA A 193 -10.32 -6.27 11.98
C ALA A 193 -9.73 -5.02 11.28
N ARG A 194 -8.96 -4.17 12.00
CA ARG A 194 -8.30 -2.99 11.43
C ARG A 194 -7.26 -3.38 10.37
N PHE A 195 -6.53 -4.46 10.59
CA PHE A 195 -5.52 -4.95 9.66
C PHE A 195 -6.12 -5.51 8.37
N ILE A 196 -7.18 -6.32 8.49
CA ILE A 196 -7.91 -6.89 7.36
C ILE A 196 -8.60 -5.79 6.55
N LEU A 197 -9.22 -4.81 7.22
CA LEU A 197 -9.76 -3.61 6.57
C LEU A 197 -8.72 -2.91 5.68
N ALA A 198 -7.55 -2.59 6.25
CA ALA A 198 -6.50 -1.90 5.51
C ALA A 198 -6.03 -2.72 4.30
N HIS A 199 -5.83 -4.03 4.47
CA HIS A 199 -5.41 -4.89 3.36
C HIS A 199 -6.52 -5.13 2.34
N ALA A 200 -7.79 -5.11 2.73
CA ALA A 200 -8.89 -5.16 1.78
C ALA A 200 -8.96 -3.89 0.93
N ILE A 201 -8.65 -2.71 1.49
CA ILE A 201 -8.46 -1.47 0.71
C ILE A 201 -7.33 -1.66 -0.31
N LEU A 202 -6.17 -2.16 0.12
CA LEU A 202 -5.03 -2.48 -0.77
C LEU A 202 -5.43 -3.44 -1.90
N LEU A 203 -6.14 -4.53 -1.55
CA LEU A 203 -6.62 -5.54 -2.49
C LEU A 203 -7.77 -5.04 -3.39
N SER A 204 -8.35 -3.89 -3.11
CA SER A 204 -9.42 -3.30 -3.93
C SER A 204 -8.93 -2.15 -4.81
N PHE A 205 -7.80 -1.53 -4.47
CA PHE A 205 -7.20 -0.44 -5.22
C PHE A 205 -6.82 -0.86 -6.66
N PRO A 206 -6.94 0.03 -7.67
CA PRO A 206 -6.47 -0.22 -9.03
C PRO A 206 -4.95 -0.37 -9.05
N GLY A 207 -4.45 -1.41 -9.72
CA GLY A 207 -3.03 -1.80 -9.70
C GLY A 207 -2.78 -3.20 -9.13
N VAL A 208 -1.49 -3.51 -8.99
CA VAL A 208 -0.96 -4.78 -8.47
C VAL A 208 -0.65 -4.63 -6.98
N PRO A 209 -1.37 -5.34 -6.08
CA PRO A 209 -1.09 -5.30 -4.65
C PRO A 209 0.10 -6.19 -4.28
N ALA A 210 1.02 -5.63 -3.51
CA ALA A 210 2.17 -6.32 -2.94
C ALA A 210 1.99 -6.48 -1.42
N ILE A 211 1.97 -7.73 -0.98
CA ILE A 211 1.83 -8.08 0.44
C ILE A 211 3.21 -8.32 1.03
N TYR A 212 3.59 -7.51 2.01
CA TYR A 212 4.87 -7.67 2.69
C TYR A 212 4.87 -8.94 3.55
N ILE A 213 6.01 -9.65 3.58
CA ILE A 213 6.12 -10.92 4.28
C ILE A 213 5.80 -10.81 5.77
N GLN A 214 6.18 -9.70 6.44
CA GLN A 214 5.84 -9.51 7.85
C GLN A 214 4.33 -9.29 8.05
N SER A 215 3.65 -8.69 7.06
CA SER A 215 2.21 -8.44 7.06
C SER A 215 1.42 -9.75 6.94
N ILE A 216 1.71 -10.58 5.93
CA ILE A 216 0.99 -11.87 5.77
C ILE A 216 1.25 -12.81 6.95
N LEU A 217 2.44 -12.72 7.54
CA LEU A 217 2.76 -13.45 8.76
C LEU A 217 2.16 -12.82 10.02
N GLY A 218 1.38 -11.73 9.98
CA GLY A 218 0.78 -11.14 11.20
C GLY A 218 1.80 -10.68 12.25
N SER A 219 2.95 -10.17 11.81
CA SER A 219 4.08 -9.83 12.69
C SER A 219 3.81 -8.59 13.53
N ARG A 220 4.32 -8.62 14.77
CA ARG A 220 4.36 -7.50 15.73
C ARG A 220 5.76 -6.89 15.77
N ASN A 221 5.89 -5.69 16.33
CA ASN A 221 7.16 -4.97 16.47
C ASN A 221 8.26 -5.83 17.13
N ASP A 222 9.41 -5.93 16.46
CA ASP A 222 10.58 -6.67 16.94
C ASP A 222 11.57 -5.76 17.67
N TYR A 223 11.20 -5.35 18.89
CA TYR A 223 12.06 -4.50 19.72
C TYR A 223 13.41 -5.15 20.06
N ALA A 224 13.43 -6.46 20.28
CA ALA A 224 14.67 -7.22 20.51
C ALA A 224 15.58 -7.19 19.26
N GLY A 225 14.98 -7.27 18.06
CA GLY A 225 15.69 -7.07 16.80
C GLY A 225 16.32 -5.68 16.66
N VAL A 226 15.61 -4.63 17.09
CA VAL A 226 16.15 -3.26 17.14
C VAL A 226 17.33 -3.16 18.08
N GLU A 227 17.19 -3.63 19.32
CA GLU A 227 18.26 -3.60 20.33
C GLU A 227 19.51 -4.34 19.84
N LYS A 228 19.32 -5.52 19.23
CA LYS A 228 20.41 -6.34 18.72
C LYS A 228 21.14 -5.72 17.52
N LEU A 229 20.41 -5.09 16.59
CA LEU A 229 20.98 -4.61 15.32
C LEU A 229 21.34 -3.13 15.33
N GLY A 230 20.84 -2.35 16.28
CA GLY A 230 21.19 -0.94 16.45
C GLY A 230 20.59 0.02 15.43
N TYR A 231 19.56 -0.39 14.67
CA TYR A 231 18.87 0.49 13.72
C TYR A 231 17.34 0.28 13.72
N ASN A 232 16.59 1.39 13.55
CA ASN A 232 15.13 1.42 13.72
C ASN A 232 14.37 0.47 12.77
N ARG A 233 14.79 0.37 11.49
CA ARG A 233 14.13 -0.51 10.49
C ARG A 233 14.12 -2.00 10.88
N ALA A 234 14.96 -2.43 11.84
CA ALA A 234 14.94 -3.81 12.33
C ALA A 234 13.59 -4.22 12.94
N ILE A 235 12.82 -3.25 13.46
CA ILE A 235 11.53 -3.47 14.12
C ILE A 235 10.51 -4.20 13.25
N ASN A 236 10.60 -4.06 11.93
CA ASN A 236 9.71 -4.68 10.93
C ASN A 236 10.48 -5.63 9.99
N ARG A 237 11.52 -6.30 10.51
CA ARG A 237 12.38 -7.23 9.73
C ARG A 237 12.64 -8.54 10.47
N LYS A 238 11.77 -8.91 11.42
CA LYS A 238 11.94 -10.11 12.25
C LYS A 238 12.21 -11.34 11.41
N LYS A 239 13.25 -12.09 11.79
CA LYS A 239 13.53 -13.40 11.19
C LYS A 239 12.89 -14.47 12.06
N TYR A 240 12.18 -15.38 11.43
CA TYR A 240 11.51 -16.47 12.12
C TYR A 240 12.21 -17.79 11.81
N HIS A 241 12.31 -18.65 12.82
CA HIS A 241 12.67 -20.03 12.58
C HIS A 241 11.46 -20.76 11.97
N SER A 242 11.66 -21.50 10.87
CA SER A 242 10.56 -22.12 10.11
C SER A 242 9.62 -22.96 11.00
N LYS A 243 10.17 -23.79 11.90
CA LYS A 243 9.33 -24.60 12.81
C LYS A 243 8.45 -23.78 13.75
N GLU A 244 8.94 -22.63 14.21
CA GLU A 244 8.22 -21.76 15.15
C GLU A 244 7.07 -21.06 14.43
N ILE A 245 7.35 -20.42 13.29
CA ILE A 245 6.32 -19.72 12.52
C ILE A 245 5.26 -20.67 11.99
N THR A 246 5.63 -21.87 11.53
CA THR A 246 4.65 -22.88 11.08
C THR A 246 3.73 -23.31 12.23
N ARG A 247 4.25 -23.48 13.45
CA ARG A 247 3.42 -23.79 14.61
C ARG A 247 2.45 -22.65 14.93
N GLU A 248 2.94 -21.40 14.97
CA GLU A 248 2.10 -20.23 15.26
C GLU A 248 1.01 -20.01 14.19
N LEU A 249 1.31 -20.25 12.92
CA LEU A 249 0.33 -20.13 11.84
C LEU A 249 -0.76 -21.21 11.89
N ASN A 250 -0.49 -22.37 12.52
CA ASN A 250 -1.46 -23.44 12.68
C ASN A 250 -2.22 -23.37 14.02
N ASP A 251 -1.91 -22.39 14.88
CA ASP A 251 -2.56 -22.23 16.18
C ASP A 251 -3.75 -21.27 16.07
N GLU A 252 -4.96 -21.83 16.00
CA GLU A 252 -6.23 -21.11 15.83
C GLU A 252 -6.50 -20.06 16.91
N ALA A 253 -5.84 -20.16 18.08
CA ALA A 253 -6.01 -19.20 19.16
C ALA A 253 -5.19 -17.91 18.97
N THR A 254 -4.33 -17.83 17.96
CA THR A 254 -3.42 -16.70 17.78
C THR A 254 -3.93 -15.66 16.78
N LEU A 255 -3.66 -14.37 17.05
CA LEU A 255 -3.82 -13.29 16.07
C LEU A 255 -3.15 -13.62 14.74
N ARG A 256 -2.00 -14.30 14.80
CA ARG A 256 -1.21 -14.64 13.62
C ARG A 256 -1.96 -15.56 12.68
N HIS A 257 -2.55 -16.63 13.21
CA HIS A 257 -3.39 -17.54 12.47
C HIS A 257 -4.58 -16.79 11.84
N ALA A 258 -5.32 -16.02 12.64
CA ALA A 258 -6.48 -15.27 12.15
C ALA A 258 -6.12 -14.35 10.96
N VAL A 259 -5.02 -13.60 11.08
CA VAL A 259 -4.54 -12.69 10.03
C VAL A 259 -4.09 -13.45 8.78
N TYR A 260 -3.28 -14.49 8.94
CA TYR A 260 -2.76 -15.27 7.81
C TYR A 260 -3.90 -15.88 6.99
N HIS A 261 -4.86 -16.52 7.67
CA HIS A 261 -5.96 -17.21 7.01
C HIS A 261 -6.94 -16.22 6.37
N GLU A 262 -7.33 -15.15 7.06
CA GLU A 262 -8.28 -14.18 6.51
C GLU A 262 -7.68 -13.37 5.35
N LEU A 263 -6.42 -12.91 5.48
CA LEU A 263 -5.75 -12.22 4.38
C LEU A 263 -5.53 -13.14 3.18
N SER A 264 -5.16 -14.41 3.40
CA SER A 264 -5.03 -15.41 2.32
C SER A 264 -6.36 -15.68 1.63
N ARG A 265 -7.47 -15.70 2.38
CA ARG A 265 -8.82 -15.84 1.83
C ARG A 265 -9.19 -14.65 0.95
N LEU A 266 -8.96 -13.41 1.40
CA LEU A 266 -9.20 -12.20 0.60
C LEU A 266 -8.34 -12.15 -0.67
N ILE A 267 -7.08 -12.58 -0.59
CA ILE A 267 -6.20 -12.70 -1.77
C ILE A 267 -6.78 -13.71 -2.77
N THR A 268 -7.27 -14.85 -2.27
CA THR A 268 -7.88 -15.89 -3.12
C THR A 268 -9.15 -15.37 -3.79
N LEU A 269 -10.03 -14.69 -3.05
CA LEU A 269 -11.21 -14.01 -3.59
C LEU A 269 -10.84 -12.98 -4.65
N ARG A 270 -9.88 -12.09 -4.38
CA ARG A 270 -9.42 -11.12 -5.39
C ARG A 270 -9.00 -11.82 -6.69
N ARG A 271 -8.26 -12.92 -6.58
CA ARG A 271 -7.75 -13.68 -7.75
C ARG A 271 -8.83 -14.40 -8.53
N SER A 272 -9.96 -14.76 -7.92
CA SER A 272 -11.06 -15.46 -8.59
C SER A 272 -12.06 -14.52 -9.29
N HIS A 273 -11.87 -13.21 -9.20
CA HIS A 273 -12.83 -12.21 -9.69
C HIS A 273 -12.16 -11.22 -10.66
N ASN A 274 -12.60 -11.24 -11.92
CA ASN A 274 -12.05 -10.41 -12.99
C ASN A 274 -12.24 -8.91 -12.73
N GLU A 275 -13.20 -8.50 -11.89
CA GLU A 275 -13.46 -7.10 -11.53
C GLU A 275 -12.24 -6.44 -10.87
N PHE A 276 -11.39 -7.23 -10.20
CA PHE A 276 -10.15 -6.76 -9.58
C PHE A 276 -8.97 -6.59 -10.55
N HIS A 277 -9.13 -6.89 -11.84
CA HIS A 277 -8.07 -6.75 -12.82
C HIS A 277 -7.54 -5.29 -12.83
N PRO A 278 -6.21 -5.06 -12.80
CA PRO A 278 -5.62 -3.72 -12.70
C PRO A 278 -6.12 -2.71 -13.73
N ASP A 279 -6.43 -3.17 -14.94
CA ASP A 279 -6.82 -2.33 -16.08
C ASP A 279 -8.32 -2.00 -16.12
N ASN A 280 -9.11 -2.56 -15.20
CA ASN A 280 -10.52 -2.23 -15.12
C ASN A 280 -10.71 -0.77 -14.66
N ASN A 281 -11.82 -0.19 -15.12
CA ASN A 281 -12.23 1.13 -14.67
C ASN A 281 -12.51 1.11 -13.18
N PHE A 282 -12.25 2.24 -12.52
CA PHE A 282 -12.51 2.39 -11.10
C PHE A 282 -13.03 3.78 -10.76
N THR A 283 -13.80 3.85 -9.69
CA THR A 283 -14.13 5.10 -8.99
C THR A 283 -13.87 4.90 -7.50
N ILE A 284 -13.40 5.96 -6.84
CA ILE A 284 -13.14 5.96 -5.41
C ILE A 284 -13.78 7.22 -4.84
N ASP A 285 -14.64 7.08 -3.83
CA ASP A 285 -15.35 8.21 -3.25
C ASP A 285 -15.67 8.00 -1.77
N THR A 286 -16.02 9.11 -1.11
CA THR A 286 -16.53 9.11 0.26
C THR A 286 -18.05 8.98 0.24
N ILE A 287 -18.59 7.96 0.89
CA ILE A 287 -20.04 7.89 1.19
C ILE A 287 -20.34 8.84 2.36
N ASN A 288 -19.48 8.81 3.37
CA ASN A 288 -19.40 9.78 4.45
C ASN A 288 -17.95 9.85 4.95
N SER A 289 -17.67 10.59 6.02
CA SER A 289 -16.31 10.74 6.54
C SER A 289 -15.69 9.41 7.00
N SER A 290 -16.48 8.42 7.43
CA SER A 290 -15.99 7.13 7.95
C SER A 290 -16.13 5.95 6.98
N VAL A 291 -16.83 6.13 5.86
CA VAL A 291 -17.09 5.06 4.88
C VAL A 291 -16.61 5.48 3.50
N MET A 292 -15.63 4.74 2.98
CA MET A 292 -15.20 4.87 1.58
C MET A 292 -15.84 3.80 0.71
N ARG A 293 -16.02 4.14 -0.57
CA ARG A 293 -16.45 3.23 -1.63
C ARG A 293 -15.37 3.14 -2.69
N ILE A 294 -15.10 1.92 -3.15
CA ILE A 294 -14.33 1.65 -4.36
C ILE A 294 -15.23 0.88 -5.31
N GLN A 295 -15.55 1.43 -6.47
CA GLN A 295 -16.25 0.68 -7.51
C GLN A 295 -15.26 0.28 -8.58
N ARG A 296 -15.37 -0.95 -9.08
CA ARG A 296 -14.59 -1.46 -10.20
C ARG A 296 -15.54 -2.00 -11.26
N SER A 297 -15.32 -1.65 -12.52
CA SER A 297 -16.11 -2.17 -13.62
C SER A 297 -15.24 -2.69 -14.74
N ASN A 298 -15.60 -3.87 -15.25
CA ASN A 298 -14.94 -4.47 -16.40
C ASN A 298 -15.63 -4.05 -17.72
N ALA A 299 -15.02 -4.39 -18.86
CA ALA A 299 -15.58 -4.08 -20.18
C ALA A 299 -16.92 -4.79 -20.47
N ASP A 300 -17.21 -5.90 -19.76
CA ASP A 300 -18.45 -6.67 -19.91
C ASP A 300 -19.64 -6.05 -19.14
N GLY A 301 -19.40 -4.96 -18.40
CA GLY A 301 -20.43 -4.30 -17.58
C GLY A 301 -20.61 -4.91 -16.19
N ASN A 302 -19.82 -5.91 -15.80
CA ASN A 302 -19.81 -6.41 -14.42
C ASN A 302 -19.20 -5.36 -13.50
N CYS A 303 -19.82 -5.16 -12.35
CA CYS A 303 -19.41 -4.19 -11.36
C CYS A 303 -19.13 -4.88 -10.03
N LEU A 304 -18.11 -4.41 -9.33
CA LEU A 304 -17.85 -4.72 -7.94
C LEU A 304 -17.89 -3.43 -7.15
N THR A 305 -18.66 -3.39 -6.07
CA THR A 305 -18.68 -2.28 -5.11
C THR A 305 -18.06 -2.73 -3.79
N GLY A 306 -16.87 -2.20 -3.48
CA GLY A 306 -16.24 -2.33 -2.17
C GLY A 306 -16.69 -1.22 -1.22
N LEU A 307 -17.14 -1.58 -0.03
CA LEU A 307 -17.46 -0.65 1.06
C LEU A 307 -16.54 -0.91 2.25
N PHE A 308 -15.98 0.15 2.82
CA PHE A 308 -14.97 0.05 3.88
C PHE A 308 -15.31 1.03 5.00
N ASN A 309 -15.73 0.52 6.15
CA ASN A 309 -15.95 1.33 7.35
C ASN A 309 -14.62 1.46 8.11
N VAL A 310 -14.01 2.64 8.11
CA VAL A 310 -12.76 2.91 8.84
C VAL A 310 -12.99 3.40 10.28
N SER A 311 -14.20 3.25 10.81
CA SER A 311 -14.54 3.69 12.16
C SER A 311 -14.78 2.52 13.11
N LYS A 312 -14.65 2.81 14.41
CA LYS A 312 -15.02 1.91 15.50
C LYS A 312 -16.53 1.83 15.74
N ASN A 313 -17.32 2.64 15.03
CA ASN A 313 -18.76 2.73 15.19
C ASN A 313 -19.47 1.98 14.06
N ILE A 314 -20.69 1.52 14.33
CA ILE A 314 -21.58 1.04 13.28
C ILE A 314 -21.94 2.23 12.39
N GLN A 315 -21.89 2.02 11.07
CA GLN A 315 -22.28 3.01 10.07
C GLN A 315 -23.52 2.50 9.34
N HIS A 316 -24.54 3.34 9.26
CA HIS A 316 -25.71 3.12 8.43
C HIS A 316 -25.60 4.03 7.21
N VAL A 317 -25.54 3.44 6.02
CA VAL A 317 -25.42 4.18 4.76
C VAL A 317 -26.53 3.80 3.82
N ASN A 318 -27.04 4.79 3.07
CA ASN A 318 -28.06 4.57 2.06
C ASN A 318 -27.39 4.65 0.68
N ILE A 319 -27.33 3.52 -0.04
CA ILE A 319 -26.77 3.42 -1.37
C ILE A 319 -27.85 2.90 -2.30
N THR A 320 -28.30 3.75 -3.21
CA THR A 320 -29.36 3.43 -4.16
C THR A 320 -28.91 2.39 -5.18
N ASN A 321 -29.78 1.42 -5.44
CA ASN A 321 -29.59 0.35 -6.45
C ASN A 321 -28.37 -0.55 -6.19
N LEU A 322 -27.93 -0.67 -4.93
CA LEU A 322 -26.89 -1.63 -4.56
C LEU A 322 -27.52 -2.99 -4.30
N HIS A 323 -27.41 -3.89 -5.28
CA HIS A 323 -27.87 -5.26 -5.21
C HIS A 323 -26.73 -6.18 -5.63
N GLY A 324 -26.65 -7.35 -5.01
CA GLY A 324 -25.61 -8.33 -5.30
C GLY A 324 -25.33 -9.20 -4.09
N ARG A 325 -24.28 -10.01 -4.19
CA ARG A 325 -23.80 -10.85 -3.09
C ARG A 325 -22.50 -10.27 -2.56
N ASP A 326 -22.41 -10.12 -1.23
CA ASP A 326 -21.13 -9.79 -0.60
C ASP A 326 -20.21 -11.03 -0.67
N LEU A 327 -19.15 -10.93 -1.44
CA LEU A 327 -18.17 -11.99 -1.66
C LEU A 327 -17.40 -12.35 -0.38
N ILE A 328 -17.33 -11.44 0.61
CA ILE A 328 -16.60 -11.66 1.85
C ILE A 328 -17.44 -12.48 2.84
N SER A 329 -18.68 -12.07 3.10
CA SER A 329 -19.59 -12.75 4.03
C SER A 329 -20.48 -13.81 3.38
N GLU A 330 -20.50 -13.86 2.05
CA GLU A 330 -21.36 -14.72 1.23
C GLU A 330 -22.87 -14.47 1.41
N VAL A 331 -23.25 -13.29 1.91
CA VAL A 331 -24.64 -12.89 2.14
C VAL A 331 -25.16 -12.02 0.99
N ASP A 332 -26.40 -12.26 0.56
CA ASP A 332 -27.08 -11.43 -0.42
C ASP A 332 -27.51 -10.08 0.17
N ILE A 333 -27.23 -9.00 -0.56
CA ILE A 333 -27.54 -7.64 -0.17
C ILE A 333 -28.83 -7.20 -0.86
N LEU A 334 -29.87 -7.04 -0.04
CA LEU A 334 -31.21 -6.67 -0.46
C LEU A 334 -31.59 -5.32 0.15
N GLY A 335 -31.91 -4.35 -0.72
CA GLY A 335 -32.32 -3.01 -0.30
C GLY A 335 -31.18 -1.98 -0.31
N ASN A 336 -31.54 -0.74 -0.02
CA ASN A 336 -30.62 0.40 -0.15
C ASN A 336 -29.91 0.75 1.16
N GLU A 337 -30.37 0.24 2.30
CA GLU A 337 -29.79 0.53 3.60
C GLU A 337 -28.77 -0.54 3.99
N ILE A 338 -27.50 -0.13 4.06
CA ILE A 338 -26.39 -1.00 4.41
C ILE A 338 -25.90 -0.64 5.81
N THR A 339 -25.80 -1.66 6.66
CA THR A 339 -25.22 -1.53 8.00
C THR A 339 -23.82 -2.13 8.00
N LEU A 340 -22.80 -1.29 8.17
CA LEU A 340 -21.41 -1.70 8.31
C LEU A 340 -21.02 -1.71 9.79
N ARG A 341 -20.62 -2.87 10.29
CA ARG A 341 -20.03 -3.04 11.63
C ARG A 341 -18.68 -2.31 11.71
N PRO A 342 -18.15 -2.06 12.93
CA PRO A 342 -16.83 -1.47 13.11
C PRO A 342 -15.78 -2.19 12.26
N TRP A 343 -14.99 -1.43 11.51
CA TRP A 343 -13.90 -1.96 10.66
C TRP A 343 -14.33 -2.92 9.54
N GLN A 344 -15.63 -3.05 9.27
CA GLN A 344 -16.13 -4.03 8.31
C GLN A 344 -15.80 -3.63 6.87
N VAL A 345 -15.53 -4.66 6.06
CA VAL A 345 -15.45 -4.56 4.60
C VAL A 345 -16.54 -5.41 3.97
N MET A 346 -17.09 -4.93 2.87
CA MET A 346 -17.98 -5.69 1.98
C MET A 346 -17.48 -5.57 0.54
N TRP A 347 -17.53 -6.67 -0.21
CA TRP A 347 -17.22 -6.71 -1.64
C TRP A 347 -18.46 -7.21 -2.38
N ILE A 348 -19.30 -6.29 -2.85
CA ILE A 348 -20.62 -6.61 -3.38
C ILE A 348 -20.52 -6.72 -4.90
N LYS A 349 -20.89 -7.88 -5.45
CA LYS A 349 -20.92 -8.18 -6.88
C LYS A 349 -22.31 -8.60 -7.33
#